data_AF-A0A935IX11-F1
#
_entry.id   AF-A0A935IX11-F1
#
_cell.length_a   1.000
_cell.length_b   1.000
_cell.length_c   1.000
_cell.angle_alpha   90.00
_cell.angle_beta   90.00
_cell.angle_gamma   90.00
#
_symmetry.space_group_name_H-M   'P 1'
#
loop_
_entity.id
_entity.type
_entity.pdbx_description
1 polymer ?
#
loop_
_entity_poly.entity_id
_entity_poly.type
_entity_poly.pdbx_seq_one_letter_code
_entity_poly.pdbx_strand_id
1 'polypeptide(L)' 'MAEVFILNGVVGLLVGERYMKDGLVAAAGVHFWADVVFHVVWGLF' A
#
# COMPACT_ATOMS: atom_id res chain seq x y z
N MET A 1 -14.22 10.45 0.38
CA MET A 1 -13.22 11.00 1.34
C MET A 1 -12.88 10.02 2.46
N ALA A 2 -13.84 9.59 3.27
CA ALA A 2 -13.58 8.61 4.34
C ALA A 2 -12.96 7.30 3.82
N GLU A 3 -13.47 6.78 2.71
CA GLU A 3 -12.94 5.58 2.05
C GLU A 3 -11.44 5.71 1.69
N VAL A 4 -11.07 6.76 0.97
CA VAL A 4 -9.68 7.03 0.57
C VAL A 4 -8.78 7.20 1.79
N PHE A 5 -9.25 7.87 2.84
CA PHE A 5 -8.49 8.03 4.08
C PHE A 5 -8.25 6.67 4.78
N ILE A 6 -9.28 5.84 4.89
CA ILE A 6 -9.18 4.51 5.50
C ILE A 6 -8.24 3.63 4.68
N LEU A 7 -8.37 3.63 3.35
CA LEU A 7 -7.54 2.84 2.46
C LEU A 7 -6.05 3.19 2.62
N ASN A 8 -5.72 4.48 2.53
CA ASN A 8 -4.34 4.95 2.69
C ASN A 8 -3.80 4.69 4.11
N GLY A 9 -4.64 4.87 5.12
CA GLY A 9 -4.27 4.59 6.51
C GLY A 9 -3.91 3.12 6.73
N VAL A 10 -4.75 2.20 6.24
CA VAL A 10 -4.51 0.75 6.37
C VAL A 10 -3.26 0.33 5.60
N VAL A 11 -3.09 0.77 4.34
CA VAL A 11 -1.88 0.46 3.56
C VAL A 11 -0.64 1.04 4.24
N GLY A 12 -0.70 2.27 4.75
CA GLY A 12 0.40 2.90 5.48
C GLY A 12 0.83 2.13 6.73
N LEU A 13 -0.13 1.62 7.52
CA LEU A 13 0.16 0.79 8.70
C LEU A 13 0.83 -0.53 8.31
N LEU A 14 0.37 -1.20 7.24
CA LEU A 14 0.97 -2.43 6.72
C LEU A 14 2.40 -2.19 6.21
N VAL A 15 2.61 -1.11 5.45
CA VAL A 15 3.95 -0.71 4.97
C VAL A 15 4.88 -0.42 6.15
N GLY A 16 4.41 0.28 7.18
CA GLY A 16 5.18 0.57 8.40
C GLY A 16 5.54 -0.68 9.20
N GLU A 17 4.61 -1.64 9.33
CA GLU A 17 4.87 -2.94 9.96
C GLU A 17 5.97 -3.71 9.23
N ARG A 18 5.92 -3.74 7.90
CA ARG A 18 6.93 -4.39 7.06
C ARG A 18 8.26 -3.68 7.08
N TYR A 19 8.25 -2.36 7.13
CA TYR A 19 9.47 -1.58 7.33
C TYR A 19 10.18 -1.97 8.63
N MET A 20 9.45 -2.11 9.73
CA MET A 20 10.01 -2.47 11.04
C MET A 20 10.56 -3.89 11.11
N LYS A 21 9.91 -4.86 10.44
CA LYS A 21 10.29 -6.28 10.52
C LYS A 21 11.29 -6.71 9.44
N ASP A 22 11.08 -6.22 8.22
CA ASP A 22 11.68 -6.77 7.01
C ASP A 22 12.52 -5.71 6.25
N GLY A 23 12.47 -4.44 6.67
CA GLY A 23 13.28 -3.35 6.14
C GLY A 23 12.68 -2.61 4.93
N LEU A 24 13.47 -1.71 4.34
CA LEU A 24 13.00 -0.76 3.33
C LEU A 24 12.48 -1.43 2.04
N VAL A 25 13.15 -2.49 1.58
CA VAL A 25 12.76 -3.18 0.33
C VAL A 25 11.37 -3.81 0.46
N ALA A 26 11.08 -4.41 1.63
CA ALA A 26 9.77 -4.99 1.89
C ALA A 26 8.67 -3.90 1.92
N ALA A 27 8.93 -2.79 2.62
CA ALA A 27 8.02 -1.65 2.67
C ALA A 27 7.73 -1.06 1.28
N ALA A 28 8.78 -0.82 0.49
CA ALA A 28 8.66 -0.31 -0.88
C ALA A 28 7.91 -1.30 -1.78
N GLY A 29 8.13 -2.60 -1.62
CA GLY A 29 7.40 -3.64 -2.36
C GLY A 29 5.91 -3.63 -2.08
N VAL A 30 5.50 -3.54 -0.80
CA VAL A 30 4.07 -3.47 -0.43
C VAL A 30 3.42 -2.21 -0.99
N HIS A 31 4.08 -1.05 -0.87
CA HIS A 31 3.57 0.20 -1.42
C HIS A 31 3.42 0.13 -2.95
N PHE A 32 4.46 -0.36 -3.65
CA PHE A 32 4.45 -0.54 -5.10
C PHE A 32 3.29 -1.43 -5.58
N TRP A 33 3.10 -2.60 -4.96
CA TRP A 33 2.03 -3.51 -5.37
C TRP A 33 0.64 -2.97 -5.03
N ALA A 34 0.48 -2.22 -3.93
CA ALA A 34 -0.77 -1.53 -3.65
C ALA A 34 -1.12 -0.53 -4.78
N ASP A 35 -0.16 0.28 -5.22
CA ASP A 35 -0.35 1.20 -6.34
C ASP A 35 -0.69 0.46 -7.64
N VAL A 36 -0.03 -0.66 -7.94
CA VAL A 36 -0.37 -1.48 -9.11
C VAL A 36 -1.83 -1.97 -9.04
N VAL A 37 -2.28 -2.47 -7.90
CA VAL A 37 -3.66 -2.96 -7.78
C VAL A 37 -4.67 -1.81 -7.93
N PHE A 38 -4.48 -0.70 -7.22
CA PHE A 38 -5.48 0.37 -7.16
C PHE A 38 -5.45 1.32 -8.35
N HIS A 39 -4.30 1.54 -8.99
CA HIS A 39 -4.19 2.44 -10.14
C HIS A 39 -4.13 1.72 -11.48
N VAL A 40 -3.48 0.56 -11.54
CA VAL A 40 -3.32 -0.18 -12.80
C VAL A 40 -4.45 -1.18 -12.96
N VAL A 41 -4.52 -2.20 -12.10
CA VAL A 41 -5.47 -3.30 -12.27
C VAL A 41 -6.91 -2.82 -12.15
N TRP A 42 -7.23 -2.03 -11.13
CA TRP A 42 -8.57 -1.46 -10.99
C TRP A 42 -8.93 -0.53 -12.14
N GLY A 43 -7.96 0.22 -12.67
CA GLY A 43 -8.16 1.09 -13.82
C GLY A 43 -8.43 0.35 -15.15
N LEU A 44 -8.28 -0.98 -15.18
CA LEU A 44 -8.65 -1.81 -16.32
C LEU A 44 -10.13 -2.22 -16.32
N PHE A 45 -10.89 -1.92 -15.25
CA PHE A 45 -12.29 -2.28 -15.09
C PHE A 45 -13.21 -1.05 -15.05
#